data_AF-A0A352TCU3-F1
#
_entry.id   AF-A0A352TCU3-F1
#
_cell.length_a   1.000
_cell.length_b   1.000
_cell.length_c   1.000
_cell.angle_alpha   90.00
_cell.angle_beta   90.00
_cell.angle_gamma   90.00
#
_symmetry.space_group_name_H-M   'P 1'
#
loop_
_entity.id
_entity.type
_entity.pdbx_description
1 polymer ?
#
loop_
_entity_poly.entity_id
_entity_poly.type
_entity_poly.pdbx_seq_one_letter_code
_entity_poly.pdbx_strand_id
1 'polypeptide(L)' 'GVNIPTGTPLVYEFDDNFKVIKHYYLGDQEALKAKMEAVANQGKAK' A
#
# COMPACT_ATOMS: atom_id res chain seq x y z
N GLY A 1 8.04 -2.55 -9.26
CA GLY A 1 8.10 -2.66 -7.80
C GLY A 1 6.73 -2.34 -7.25
N VAL A 2 6.29 -3.05 -6.21
CA VAL A 2 5.06 -2.67 -5.49
C VAL A 2 5.42 -1.47 -4.62
N ASN A 3 4.82 -0.30 -4.90
CA ASN A 3 5.10 0.92 -4.15
C ASN A 3 4.28 0.92 -2.87
N ILE A 4 4.84 0.36 -1.80
CA ILE A 4 4.20 0.31 -0.48
C ILE A 4 4.59 1.59 0.29
N PRO A 5 3.61 2.43 0.67
CA PRO A 5 3.86 3.63 1.46
C PRO A 5 4.37 3.24 2.85
N THR A 6 5.44 3.89 3.28
CA THR A 6 6.09 3.60 4.57
C THR A 6 5.26 4.10 5.75
N GLY A 7 5.15 3.27 6.78
CA GLY A 7 4.44 3.60 8.02
C GLY A 7 2.92 3.68 7.88
N THR A 8 2.34 3.15 6.80
CA THR A 8 0.87 3.02 6.68
C THR A 8 0.47 1.56 6.80
N PRO A 9 -0.49 1.20 7.70
CA PRO A 9 -0.94 -0.17 7.84
C PRO A 9 -1.60 -0.67 6.56
N LEU A 10 -1.20 -1.86 6.09
CA LEU A 10 -1.81 -2.56 4.96
C LEU A 10 -2.66 -3.70 5.51
N VAL A 11 -3.96 -3.63 5.30
CA VAL A 11 -4.92 -4.64 5.73
C VAL A 11 -5.14 -5.63 4.61
N TYR A 12 -5.16 -6.91 4.96
CA TYR A 12 -5.57 -8.01 4.08
C TYR A 12 -6.81 -8.69 4.68
N GLU A 13 -7.83 -8.87 3.85
CA GLU A 13 -9.00 -9.66 4.19
C GLU A 13 -8.89 -11.02 3.51
N PHE A 14 -9.10 -12.09 4.28
CA PHE A 14 -9.02 -13.47 3.81
C PHE A 14 -10.38 -14.15 3.90
N ASP A 15 -10.65 -15.08 2.98
CA ASP A 15 -11.80 -15.99 3.08
C ASP A 15 -11.48 -17.18 4.01
N ASP A 16 -12.48 -18.03 4.24
CA ASP A 16 -12.34 -19.24 5.06
C ASP A 16 -11.31 -20.24 4.51
N ASN A 17 -10.92 -20.10 3.24
CA ASN A 17 -9.89 -20.91 2.57
C ASN A 17 -8.52 -20.21 2.56
N PHE A 18 -8.32 -19.16 3.36
CA PHE A 18 -7.12 -18.33 3.40
C PHE A 18 -6.75 -17.66 2.05
N LYS A 19 -7.72 -17.44 1.16
CA LYS A 19 -7.50 -16.64 -0.05
C LYS A 19 -7.70 -15.16 0.24
N VAL A 20 -6.81 -14.32 -0.31
CA VAL A 20 -6.93 -12.86 -0.23
C VAL A 20 -8.16 -12.42 -1.02
N ILE A 21 -9.13 -11.81 -0.34
CA ILE A 21 -10.32 -11.20 -0.93
C ILE A 21 -10.02 -9.75 -1.29
N LYS A 22 -9.36 -9.02 -0.38
CA LYS A 22 -9.07 -7.59 -0.53
C LYS A 22 -7.78 -7.22 0.17
N HIS A 23 -7.16 -6.15 -0.32
CA HIS A 23 -6.11 -5.43 0.39
C HIS A 23 -6.31 -3.93 0.23
N TYR A 24 -6.10 -3.19 1.32
CA TYR A 24 -6.18 -1.73 1.31
C TYR A 24 -5.35 -1.14 2.44
N TYR A 25 -4.89 0.08 2.22
CA TYR A 25 -4.19 0.83 3.26
C TYR A 25 -5.21 1.51 4.18
N LEU A 26 -4.97 1.42 5.49
CA LEU A 26 -5.77 2.13 6.50
C LEU A 26 -5.31 3.58 6.61
N GLY A 27 -6.27 4.50 6.58
CA GLY A 27 -6.06 5.92 6.81
C GLY A 27 -6.52 6.79 5.63
N ASP A 28 -6.06 8.04 5.67
CA ASP A 28 -6.44 9.06 4.71
C ASP A 28 -5.90 8.78 3.30
N GLN A 29 -6.80 8.74 2.32
CA GLN A 29 -6.48 8.38 0.94
C GLN A 29 -5.59 9.42 0.24
N GLU A 30 -5.68 10.71 0.60
CA GLU A 30 -4.84 11.76 0.02
C GLU A 30 -3.40 11.66 0.53
N ALA A 31 -3.24 11.45 1.84
CA ALA A 31 -1.93 11.22 2.44
C ALA A 31 -1.26 9.96 1.89
N LEU A 32 -2.04 8.91 1.64
CA LEU A 32 -1.60 7.66 1.03
C LEU A 32 -1.09 7.86 -0.40
N LYS A 33 -1.83 8.62 -1.21
CA LYS A 33 -1.44 8.92 -2.59
C LYS A 33 -0.11 9.68 -2.63
N ALA A 34 0.05 10.71 -1.81
CA ALA A 34 1.30 11.47 -1.72
C ALA A 34 2.50 10.59 -1.33
N LYS A 35 2.32 9.70 -0.35
CA LYS A 35 3.37 8.75 0.06
C LYS A 35 3.69 7.73 -1.03
N MET A 36 2.69 7.22 -1.74
CA MET A 36 2.91 6.29 -2.85
C MET A 36 3.66 6.94 -4.01
N GLU A 37 3.37 8.21 -4.32
CA GLU A 37 4.12 8.99 -5.32
C GLU A 37 5.57 9.24 -4.89
N ALA A 38 5.82 9.51 -3.61
CA ALA A 38 7.16 9.64 -3.07
C ALA A 38 7.98 8.33 -3.21
N VAL A 39 7.39 7.18 -2.87
CA VAL A 39 8.03 5.86 -3.03
C VAL A 39 8.27 5.53 -4.50
N ALA A 40 7.33 5.86 -5.39
CA ALA A 40 7.48 5.65 -6.84
C ALA A 40 8.69 6.41 -7.42
N ASN A 41 8.95 7.62 -6.91
CA ASN A 41 10.08 8.43 -7.34
C ASN A 41 11.40 8.01 -6.68
N GLN A 42 11.35 7.42 -5.48
CA GLN A 42 12.54 6.83 -4.83
C GLN A 42 13.11 5.66 -5.66
N GLY A 43 12.25 4.86 -6.28
CA GLY A 43 12.66 3.76 -7.17
C GLY A 43 13.27 4.19 -8.52
N LYS A 44 13.19 5.48 -8.88
CA LYS A 44 13.77 6.05 -10.11
C LYS A 44 15.20 6.57 -9.95
N ALA A 45 15.76 6.52 -8.73
CA ALA A 45 17.10 7.03 -8.44
C ALA A 45 18.24 6.00 -8.66
N LYS A 46 17.99 4.94 -9.45
CA LYS A 46 19.05 4.05 -9.95
C LYS A 46 18.99 3.96 -11.47
#